data_AF-A0A8J5CSK8-F1
#
_entry.id   AF-A0A8J5CSK8-F1
#
_cell.length_a   1.000
_cell.length_b   1.000
_cell.length_c   1.000
_cell.angle_alpha   90.00
_cell.angle_beta   90.00
_cell.angle_gamma   90.00
#
_symmetry.space_group_name_H-M   'P 1'
#
loop_
_entity.id
_entity.type
_entity.pdbx_description
1 polymer ?
#
loop_
_entity_poly.entity_id
_entity_poly.type
_entity_poly.pdbx_seq_one_letter_code
_entity_poly.pdbx_strand_id
1 'polypeptide(L)'
;MKFAEHLAAHITPEWRKQYISYEEMKAMLYAAVEQAPSSEVTEEDVITRYYARFDEQFFRVCDKELAKINTFFSEKMAEATRKYTTLKSDLQASKDQHGDGLRNRKGFAFLTKLKNVPARKMQDLKLAFSEFYLSLILLQNYQNLNFTGFRKILKKHDKLMTTSNGAKWREDNVDCSTFNTNKDIDKLIQEVEGTFTSELEQGDRQRAMKRLRVPPLGEAQSPWTTFKVGLFSGAFIVLVVSVILSGEPRGGRSSKTFLIRTLIIRTLTLFGPHYSDLFFKLY
;
A
#
# COMPACT_ATOMS: atom_id res chain seq x y z
N MET A 1 -4.17 25.69 2.63
CA MET A 1 -3.65 24.94 1.47
C MET A 1 -3.10 23.57 1.87
N LYS A 2 -2.35 23.46 2.97
CA LYS A 2 -1.66 22.23 3.45
C LYS A 2 -2.41 20.88 3.44
N PHE A 3 -3.73 20.82 3.55
CA PHE A 3 -4.41 19.50 3.65
C PHE A 3 -4.49 18.75 2.33
N ALA A 4 -4.70 19.43 1.20
CA ALA A 4 -4.78 18.74 -0.08
C ALA A 4 -3.42 18.14 -0.49
N GLU A 5 -2.34 18.89 -0.24
CA GLU A 5 -0.96 18.41 -0.37
C GLU A 5 -0.70 17.23 0.57
N HIS A 6 -1.12 17.33 1.83
CA HIS A 6 -1.00 16.24 2.79
C HIS A 6 -1.74 14.99 2.35
N LEU A 7 -2.99 15.13 1.88
CA LEU A 7 -3.79 14.03 1.35
C LEU A 7 -3.08 13.40 0.14
N ALA A 8 -2.66 14.21 -0.84
CA ALA A 8 -1.97 13.72 -2.03
C ALA A 8 -0.66 12.97 -1.70
N ALA A 9 0.09 13.43 -0.70
CA ALA A 9 1.34 12.82 -0.28
C ALA A 9 1.18 11.49 0.49
N HIS A 10 0.05 11.29 1.19
CA HIS A 10 -0.17 10.12 2.06
C HIS A 10 -1.18 9.11 1.47
N ILE A 11 -1.63 9.34 0.24
CA ILE A 11 -2.50 8.40 -0.48
C ILE A 11 -1.68 7.18 -0.93
N THR A 12 -2.21 6.00 -0.64
CA THR A 12 -1.79 4.73 -1.25
C THR A 12 -2.01 4.80 -2.77
N PRO A 13 -0.96 4.76 -3.61
CA PRO A 13 -1.08 4.97 -5.06
C PRO A 13 -2.10 4.08 -5.74
N GLU A 14 -2.21 2.83 -5.31
CA GLU A 14 -3.12 1.80 -5.82
C GLU A 14 -4.58 2.14 -5.55
N TRP A 15 -4.87 2.91 -4.49
CA TRP A 15 -6.22 3.23 -4.04
C TRP A 15 -6.60 4.68 -4.32
N ARG A 16 -5.78 5.44 -5.06
CA ARG A 16 -5.96 6.88 -5.29
C ARG A 16 -7.38 7.29 -5.69
N LYS A 17 -8.02 6.53 -6.58
CA LYS A 17 -9.39 6.80 -7.08
C LYS A 17 -10.49 6.59 -6.03
N GLN A 18 -10.18 5.84 -4.97
CA GLN A 18 -11.12 5.47 -3.91
C GLN A 18 -11.12 6.47 -2.76
N TYR A 19 -10.14 7.39 -2.70
CA TYR A 19 -10.16 8.49 -1.75
C TYR A 19 -11.19 9.55 -2.15
N ILE A 20 -11.59 10.38 -1.18
CA ILE A 20 -12.43 11.55 -1.40
C ILE A 20 -11.79 12.49 -2.45
N SER A 21 -12.58 12.91 -3.43
CA SER A 21 -12.21 13.89 -4.47
C SER A 21 -12.12 15.32 -3.90
N TYR A 22 -11.23 15.52 -2.93
CA TYR A 22 -11.15 16.75 -2.14
C TYR A 22 -10.89 18.01 -2.99
N GLU A 23 -10.02 17.93 -4.00
CA GLU A 23 -9.74 19.07 -4.89
C GLU A 23 -10.91 19.39 -5.82
N GLU A 24 -11.62 18.39 -6.34
CA GLU A 24 -12.80 18.60 -7.20
C GLU A 24 -13.95 19.25 -6.39
N MET A 25 -14.22 18.74 -5.19
CA MET A 25 -15.22 19.31 -4.29
C MET A 25 -14.84 20.73 -3.86
N LYS A 26 -13.55 20.99 -3.65
CA LYS A 26 -13.03 22.32 -3.32
C LYS A 26 -13.19 23.28 -4.50
N ALA A 27 -12.91 22.84 -5.72
CA ALA A 27 -13.15 23.64 -6.92
C ALA A 27 -14.64 23.97 -7.10
N MET A 28 -15.52 22.99 -6.86
CA MET A 28 -16.97 23.18 -6.86
C MET A 28 -17.42 24.28 -5.89
N LEU A 29 -16.88 24.31 -4.67
CA LEU A 29 -17.19 25.36 -3.69
C LEU A 29 -16.72 26.75 -4.15
N TYR A 30 -15.52 26.85 -4.73
CA TYR A 30 -15.02 28.14 -5.22
C TYR A 30 -15.81 28.65 -6.43
N ALA A 31 -16.15 27.77 -7.37
CA ALA A 31 -16.97 28.12 -8.52
C ALA A 31 -18.34 28.65 -8.10
N ALA A 32 -18.95 28.09 -7.06
CA ALA A 32 -20.22 28.57 -6.53
C ALA A 32 -20.12 29.95 -5.87
N VAL A 33 -18.98 30.27 -5.24
CA VAL A 33 -18.75 31.63 -4.71
C VAL A 33 -18.52 32.63 -5.84
N GLU A 34 -17.77 32.25 -6.89
CA GLU A 34 -17.49 33.12 -8.03
C GLU A 34 -18.73 33.39 -8.89
N GLN A 35 -19.63 32.41 -9.01
CA GLN A 35 -20.87 32.51 -9.79
C GLN A 35 -22.05 33.03 -8.96
N ALA A 36 -21.84 33.38 -7.69
CA ALA A 36 -22.90 33.84 -6.82
C ALA A 36 -23.47 35.19 -7.31
N PRO A 37 -24.80 35.32 -7.43
CA PRO A 37 -25.42 36.60 -7.77
C PRO A 37 -25.10 37.67 -6.72
N SER A 38 -24.82 38.90 -7.17
CA SER A 38 -24.49 40.01 -6.27
C SER A 38 -25.68 40.38 -5.39
N SER A 39 -25.44 40.47 -4.08
CA SER A 39 -26.42 40.89 -3.08
C SER A 39 -26.88 42.34 -3.23
N GLU A 40 -26.12 43.18 -3.96
CA GLU A 40 -26.47 44.58 -4.19
C GLU A 40 -27.46 44.79 -5.35
N VAL A 41 -27.57 43.80 -6.25
CA VAL A 41 -28.28 43.94 -7.54
C VAL A 41 -29.37 42.87 -7.74
N THR A 42 -29.43 41.87 -6.86
CA THR A 42 -30.32 40.71 -7.02
C THR A 42 -31.25 40.58 -5.81
N GLU A 43 -32.52 40.28 -6.06
CA GLU A 43 -33.52 39.96 -5.03
C GLU A 43 -33.08 38.78 -4.14
N GLU A 44 -33.38 38.87 -2.85
CA GLU A 44 -32.93 37.90 -1.83
C GLU A 44 -33.47 36.48 -2.07
N ASP A 45 -34.68 36.36 -2.61
CA ASP A 45 -35.29 35.06 -2.97
C ASP A 45 -34.48 34.32 -4.05
N VAL A 46 -33.91 35.06 -5.01
CA VAL A 46 -33.11 34.49 -6.10
C VAL A 46 -31.77 33.98 -5.56
N ILE A 47 -31.15 34.74 -4.66
CA ILE A 47 -29.90 34.36 -3.99
C ILE A 47 -30.12 33.10 -3.13
N THR A 48 -31.21 33.07 -2.36
CA THR A 48 -31.59 31.90 -1.54
C THR A 48 -31.78 30.65 -2.40
N ARG A 49 -32.49 30.78 -3.52
CA ARG A 49 -32.70 29.66 -4.45
C ARG A 49 -31.41 29.18 -5.12
N TYR A 50 -30.49 30.09 -5.42
CA TYR A 50 -29.17 29.76 -5.96
C TYR A 50 -28.38 28.87 -4.98
N TYR A 51 -28.26 29.28 -3.72
CA TYR A 51 -27.54 28.50 -2.71
C TYR A 51 -28.25 27.18 -2.38
N ALA A 52 -29.58 27.15 -2.35
CA ALA A 52 -30.33 25.91 -2.15
C ALA A 52 -30.05 24.87 -3.26
N ARG A 53 -30.01 25.31 -4.52
CA ARG A 53 -29.67 24.45 -5.66
C ARG A 53 -28.22 23.98 -5.59
N PHE A 54 -27.31 24.86 -5.16
CA PHE A 54 -25.91 24.49 -4.95
C PHE A 54 -25.77 23.43 -3.85
N ASP A 55 -26.40 23.62 -2.69
CA ASP A 55 -26.39 22.68 -1.57
C ASP A 55 -26.86 21.29 -2.03
N GLU A 56 -27.98 21.21 -2.77
CA GLU A 56 -28.49 19.95 -3.32
C GLU A 56 -27.45 19.25 -4.20
N GLN A 57 -26.79 19.99 -5.09
CA GLN A 57 -25.75 19.44 -5.96
C GLN A 57 -24.52 18.99 -5.16
N PHE A 58 -24.09 19.80 -4.18
CA PHE A 58 -22.92 19.52 -3.36
C PHE A 58 -23.13 18.28 -2.48
N PHE A 59 -24.27 18.18 -1.78
CA PHE A 59 -24.57 17.03 -0.94
C PHE A 59 -24.79 15.75 -1.75
N ARG A 60 -25.33 15.85 -2.97
CA ARG A 60 -25.39 14.70 -3.90
C ARG A 60 -24.00 14.16 -4.25
N VAL A 61 -23.00 15.04 -4.39
CA VAL A 61 -21.60 14.62 -4.59
C VAL A 61 -21.05 14.00 -3.30
N CYS A 62 -21.34 14.57 -2.13
CA CYS A 62 -20.96 14.00 -0.84
C CYS A 62 -21.51 12.57 -0.66
N ASP A 63 -22.78 12.34 -0.98
CA ASP A 63 -23.41 11.02 -0.93
C ASP A 63 -22.69 10.01 -1.82
N LYS A 64 -22.39 10.40 -3.06
CA LYS A 64 -21.67 9.55 -4.02
C LYS A 64 -20.26 9.19 -3.52
N GLU A 65 -19.53 10.19 -3.02
CA GLU A 65 -18.18 9.99 -2.49
C GLU A 65 -18.21 9.11 -1.23
N LEU A 66 -19.20 9.29 -0.36
CA LEU A 66 -19.38 8.51 0.85
C LEU A 66 -19.72 7.05 0.52
N ALA A 67 -20.63 6.82 -0.43
CA ALA A 67 -20.97 5.47 -0.89
C ALA A 67 -19.76 4.74 -1.49
N LYS A 68 -18.95 5.44 -2.30
CA LYS A 68 -17.69 4.92 -2.85
C LYS A 68 -16.75 4.46 -1.75
N ILE A 69 -16.51 5.33 -0.76
CA ILE A 69 -15.59 5.06 0.35
C ILE A 69 -16.09 3.91 1.22
N ASN A 70 -17.38 3.90 1.57
CA ASN A 70 -18.00 2.82 2.33
C ASN A 70 -17.89 1.46 1.64
N THR A 71 -18.16 1.43 0.34
CA THR A 71 -18.10 0.20 -0.45
C THR A 71 -16.67 -0.35 -0.48
N PHE A 72 -15.70 0.50 -0.81
CA PHE A 72 -14.30 0.09 -0.87
C PHE A 72 -13.76 -0.35 0.49
N PHE A 73 -14.07 0.38 1.57
CA PHE A 73 -13.63 0.01 2.92
C PHE A 73 -14.22 -1.33 3.36
N SER A 74 -15.52 -1.56 3.12
CA SER A 74 -16.18 -2.82 3.48
C SER A 74 -15.62 -4.02 2.71
N GLU A 75 -15.33 -3.83 1.42
CA GLU A 75 -14.67 -4.84 0.59
C GLU A 75 -13.28 -5.19 1.13
N LYS A 76 -12.46 -4.17 1.44
CA LYS A 76 -11.11 -4.36 1.96
C LYS A 76 -11.09 -4.97 3.35
N MET A 77 -12.03 -4.62 4.20
CA MET A 77 -12.21 -5.26 5.51
C MET A 77 -12.54 -6.75 5.36
N ALA A 78 -13.47 -7.11 4.47
CA ALA A 78 -13.80 -8.51 4.23
C ALA A 78 -12.62 -9.32 3.65
N GLU A 79 -11.86 -8.73 2.72
CA GLU A 79 -10.62 -9.30 2.20
C GLU A 79 -9.60 -9.53 3.32
N ALA A 80 -9.43 -8.55 4.21
CA ALA A 80 -8.50 -8.63 5.33
C ALA A 80 -8.88 -9.75 6.31
N THR A 81 -10.15 -9.85 6.70
CA THR A 81 -10.64 -10.91 7.60
C THR A 81 -10.43 -12.30 7.01
N ARG A 82 -10.69 -12.47 5.71
CA ARG A 82 -10.44 -13.74 5.00
C ARG A 82 -8.96 -14.08 5.00
N LYS A 83 -8.10 -13.12 4.63
CA LYS A 83 -6.64 -13.31 4.57
C LYS A 83 -6.07 -13.67 5.94
N TYR A 84 -6.52 -13.02 7.01
CA TYR A 84 -6.13 -13.37 8.37
C TYR A 84 -6.51 -14.81 8.76
N THR A 85 -7.72 -15.24 8.41
CA THR A 85 -8.19 -16.59 8.70
C THR A 85 -7.32 -17.65 8.00
N THR A 86 -7.00 -17.44 6.73
CA THR A 86 -6.08 -18.31 5.97
C THR A 86 -4.69 -18.33 6.60
N LEU A 87 -4.09 -17.17 6.86
CA LEU A 87 -2.75 -17.07 7.46
C LEU A 87 -2.66 -17.75 8.83
N LYS A 88 -3.71 -17.63 9.65
CA LYS A 88 -3.80 -18.28 10.96
C LYS A 88 -3.90 -19.81 10.82
N SER A 89 -4.68 -20.30 9.87
CA SER A 89 -4.78 -21.73 9.56
C SER A 89 -3.45 -22.31 9.08
N ASP A 90 -2.75 -21.60 8.18
CA ASP A 90 -1.45 -22.03 7.65
C ASP A 90 -0.37 -22.06 8.74
N LEU A 91 -0.40 -21.08 9.66
CA LEU A 91 0.48 -21.03 10.81
C LEU A 91 0.25 -22.21 11.76
N GLN A 92 -1.01 -22.55 12.05
CA GLN A 92 -1.36 -23.70 12.87
C GLN A 92 -0.90 -25.01 12.23
N ALA A 93 -1.17 -25.22 10.95
CA ALA A 93 -0.74 -26.41 10.21
C ALA A 93 0.79 -26.55 10.19
N SER A 94 1.53 -25.44 10.11
CA SER A 94 3.00 -25.46 10.18
C SER A 94 3.53 -25.85 11.55
N LYS A 95 2.82 -25.54 12.64
CA LYS A 95 3.18 -25.96 14.01
C LYS A 95 2.94 -27.44 14.24
N ASP A 96 1.81 -27.96 13.77
CA ASP A 96 1.45 -29.38 13.94
C ASP A 96 2.45 -30.31 13.24
N GLN A 97 2.96 -29.90 12.06
CA GLN A 97 4.05 -30.61 11.36
C GLN A 97 5.38 -30.62 12.14
N HIS A 98 5.59 -29.65 13.03
CA HIS A 98 6.80 -29.57 13.85
C HIS A 98 6.71 -30.42 15.14
N GLY A 99 5.50 -30.69 15.64
CA GLY A 99 5.25 -31.42 16.88
C GLY A 99 5.40 -32.95 16.82
N ASP A 100 5.27 -33.56 15.64
CA ASP A 100 5.24 -35.05 15.49
C ASP A 100 6.59 -35.68 15.09
N GLY A 101 7.64 -34.86 14.91
CA GLY A 101 8.96 -35.33 14.42
C GLY A 101 9.89 -35.96 15.47
N LEU A 102 9.51 -35.99 16.75
CA LEU A 102 10.43 -36.35 17.86
C LEU A 102 10.27 -37.78 18.39
N ARG A 103 9.39 -38.62 17.83
CA ARG A 103 9.07 -39.91 18.47
C ARG A 103 9.55 -41.18 17.76
N ASN A 104 10.04 -41.15 16.51
CA ASN A 104 10.56 -42.40 15.93
C ASN A 104 11.48 -42.24 14.71
N ARG A 105 12.80 -42.38 14.89
CA ARG A 105 13.66 -43.31 14.11
C ARG A 105 15.15 -43.12 14.41
N LYS A 106 15.75 -44.17 14.98
CA LYS A 106 17.16 -44.52 14.78
C LYS A 106 17.36 -44.88 13.30
N GLY A 107 18.36 -44.30 12.63
CA GLY A 107 18.88 -44.84 11.36
C GLY A 107 19.27 -43.82 10.29
N PHE A 108 20.60 -43.70 10.12
CA PHE A 108 21.35 -43.45 8.88
C PHE A 108 21.31 -42.09 8.16
N ALA A 109 22.53 -41.61 7.89
CA ALA A 109 22.91 -40.32 7.36
C ALA A 109 22.68 -40.17 5.83
N PHE A 110 21.47 -39.79 5.44
CA PHE A 110 21.17 -39.20 4.11
C PHE A 110 20.33 -37.90 4.21
N LEU A 111 20.16 -37.36 5.44
CA LEU A 111 19.05 -36.50 5.83
C LEU A 111 19.31 -34.98 5.89
N THR A 112 20.36 -34.46 5.27
CA THR A 112 20.67 -33.01 5.35
C THR A 112 19.85 -32.15 4.37
N LYS A 113 19.15 -32.74 3.39
CA LYS A 113 18.37 -32.01 2.37
C LYS A 113 16.91 -31.73 2.76
N LEU A 114 16.36 -32.46 3.74
CA LEU A 114 14.96 -32.31 4.19
C LEU A 114 14.80 -31.42 5.43
N LYS A 115 15.89 -31.11 6.14
CA LYS A 115 15.84 -30.35 7.41
C LYS A 115 15.58 -28.85 7.23
N ASN A 116 15.67 -28.33 6.00
CA ASN A 116 15.60 -26.89 5.71
C ASN A 116 14.26 -26.40 5.11
N VAL A 117 13.33 -27.31 4.82
CA VAL A 117 11.98 -26.97 4.33
C VAL A 117 11.11 -26.31 5.42
N PRO A 118 11.16 -26.72 6.71
CA PRO A 118 10.39 -26.07 7.77
C PRO A 118 10.84 -24.63 8.05
N ALA A 119 12.15 -24.36 7.99
CA ALA A 119 12.71 -23.03 8.22
C ALA A 119 12.31 -22.03 7.12
N ARG A 120 12.31 -22.47 5.85
CA ARG A 120 11.83 -21.64 4.72
C ARG A 120 10.33 -21.33 4.82
N LYS A 121 9.49 -22.33 5.10
CA LYS A 121 8.05 -22.11 5.30
C LYS A 121 7.75 -21.10 6.41
N MET A 122 8.50 -21.15 7.52
CA MET A 122 8.36 -20.20 8.61
C MET A 122 8.78 -18.77 8.20
N GLN A 123 9.83 -18.64 7.37
CA GLN A 123 10.23 -17.34 6.80
C GLN A 123 9.16 -16.77 5.86
N ASP A 124 8.58 -17.62 5.01
CA ASP A 124 7.50 -17.23 4.09
C ASP A 124 6.26 -16.76 4.86
N LEU A 125 5.90 -17.46 5.95
CA LEU A 125 4.82 -17.03 6.86
C LEU A 125 5.13 -15.69 7.51
N LYS A 126 6.34 -15.47 8.01
CA LYS A 126 6.75 -14.17 8.58
C LYS A 126 6.60 -13.04 7.57
N LEU A 127 7.02 -13.27 6.32
CA LEU A 127 6.84 -12.30 5.24
C LEU A 127 5.35 -12.03 4.99
N ALA A 128 4.54 -13.08 4.84
CA ALA A 128 3.12 -12.96 4.57
C ALA A 128 2.34 -12.20 5.67
N PHE A 129 2.66 -12.46 6.94
CA PHE A 129 2.10 -11.70 8.07
C PHE A 129 2.57 -10.24 8.07
N SER A 130 3.82 -9.96 7.69
CA SER A 130 4.33 -8.58 7.62
C SER A 130 3.67 -7.76 6.51
N GLU A 131 3.48 -8.35 5.32
CA GLU A 131 2.74 -7.74 4.21
C GLU A 131 1.27 -7.54 4.56
N PHE A 132 0.68 -8.52 5.25
CA PHE A 132 -0.69 -8.42 5.73
C PHE A 132 -0.85 -7.28 6.75
N TYR A 133 0.05 -7.19 7.73
CA TYR A 133 0.05 -6.10 8.70
C TYR A 133 0.18 -4.73 8.01
N LEU A 134 1.09 -4.59 7.05
CA LEU A 134 1.21 -3.38 6.23
C LEU A 134 -0.13 -3.03 5.55
N SER A 135 -0.82 -4.01 4.97
CA SER A 135 -2.11 -3.79 4.32
C SER A 135 -3.19 -3.27 5.28
N LEU A 136 -3.18 -3.71 6.55
CA LEU A 136 -4.08 -3.22 7.59
C LEU A 136 -3.78 -1.76 7.95
N ILE A 137 -2.50 -1.41 8.10
CA ILE A 137 -2.07 -0.03 8.40
C ILE A 137 -2.45 0.91 7.26
N LEU A 138 -2.30 0.48 6.00
CA LEU A 138 -2.74 1.27 4.85
C LEU A 138 -4.26 1.49 4.88
N LEU A 139 -5.05 0.47 5.24
CA LEU A 139 -6.51 0.58 5.33
C LEU A 139 -6.95 1.48 6.50
N GLN A 140 -6.24 1.46 7.63
CA GLN A 140 -6.47 2.37 8.76
C GLN A 140 -6.14 3.82 8.37
N ASN A 141 -5.04 4.05 7.63
CA ASN A 141 -4.71 5.36 7.10
C ASN A 141 -5.78 5.85 6.09
N TYR A 142 -6.26 4.97 5.22
CA TYR A 142 -7.36 5.27 4.30
C TYR A 142 -8.61 5.76 5.05
N GLN A 143 -9.03 5.06 6.11
CA GLN A 143 -10.15 5.47 6.97
C GLN A 143 -9.93 6.89 7.54
N ASN A 144 -8.78 7.12 8.16
CA ASN A 144 -8.43 8.38 8.82
C ASN A 144 -8.36 9.58 7.86
N LEU A 145 -7.75 9.39 6.69
CA LEU A 145 -7.61 10.44 5.67
C LEU A 145 -8.96 10.83 5.08
N ASN A 146 -9.82 9.84 4.77
CA ASN A 146 -11.15 10.10 4.21
C ASN A 146 -12.07 10.79 5.22
N PHE A 147 -12.08 10.33 6.48
CA PHE A 147 -12.82 11.00 7.55
C PHE A 147 -12.38 12.45 7.73
N THR A 148 -11.06 12.68 7.78
CA THR A 148 -10.50 14.04 7.88
C THR A 148 -10.84 14.89 6.66
N GLY A 149 -10.87 14.28 5.47
CA GLY A 149 -11.26 14.93 4.21
C GLY A 149 -12.70 15.42 4.24
N PHE A 150 -13.66 14.57 4.58
CA PHE A 150 -15.06 14.95 4.76
C PHE A 150 -15.22 16.07 5.79
N ARG A 151 -14.62 15.90 6.98
CA ARG A 151 -14.68 16.91 8.04
C ARG A 151 -14.17 18.27 7.56
N LYS A 152 -13.09 18.31 6.78
CA LYS A 152 -12.49 19.56 6.29
C LYS A 152 -13.28 20.18 5.14
N ILE A 153 -13.79 19.38 4.20
CA ILE A 153 -14.55 19.91 3.06
C ILE A 153 -15.92 20.42 3.49
N LEU A 154 -16.60 19.71 4.40
CA LEU A 154 -17.88 20.14 4.97
C LEU A 154 -17.71 21.40 5.83
N LYS A 155 -16.63 21.48 6.63
CA LYS A 155 -16.30 22.73 7.35
C LYS A 155 -15.99 23.89 6.39
N LYS A 156 -15.41 23.62 5.22
CA LYS A 156 -15.16 24.64 4.20
C LYS A 156 -16.46 25.12 3.57
N HIS A 157 -17.39 24.20 3.27
CA HIS A 157 -18.74 24.52 2.81
C HIS A 157 -19.43 25.49 3.78
N ASP A 158 -19.51 25.13 5.06
CA ASP A 158 -20.15 25.95 6.10
C ASP A 158 -19.52 27.34 6.21
N LYS A 159 -18.20 27.42 6.08
CA LYS A 159 -17.48 28.70 6.11
C LYS A 159 -17.79 29.58 4.89
N LEU A 160 -17.92 29.01 3.69
CA LEU A 160 -18.12 29.77 2.45
C LEU A 160 -19.58 30.15 2.22
N MET A 161 -20.50 29.26 2.55
CA MET A 161 -21.95 29.49 2.40
C MET A 161 -22.59 30.07 3.67
N THR A 162 -21.78 30.35 4.70
CA THR A 162 -22.23 30.90 6.00
C THR A 162 -23.41 30.12 6.61
N THR A 163 -23.33 28.79 6.53
CA THR A 163 -24.40 27.85 6.96
C THR A 163 -23.87 26.83 7.98
N SER A 164 -24.77 26.01 8.51
CA SER A 164 -24.46 24.85 9.36
C SER A 164 -24.86 23.50 8.74
N ASN A 165 -25.32 23.52 7.48
CA ASN A 165 -25.82 22.32 6.79
C ASN A 165 -24.74 21.25 6.62
N GLY A 166 -23.48 21.64 6.38
CA GLY A 166 -22.37 20.70 6.22
C GLY A 166 -22.03 19.97 7.53
N ALA A 167 -22.07 20.68 8.67
CA ALA A 167 -21.91 20.07 9.98
C ALA A 167 -23.02 19.06 10.30
N LYS A 168 -24.28 19.42 10.05
CA LYS A 168 -25.43 18.52 10.22
C LYS A 168 -25.31 17.28 9.34
N TRP A 169 -25.03 17.47 8.03
CA TRP A 169 -24.86 16.36 7.10
C TRP A 169 -23.71 15.43 7.52
N ARG A 170 -22.60 15.97 8.07
CA ARG A 170 -21.51 15.16 8.60
C ARG A 170 -21.99 14.24 9.74
N GLU A 171 -22.69 14.80 10.71
CA GLU A 171 -23.18 14.07 11.88
C GLU A 171 -24.13 12.95 11.46
N ASP A 172 -25.08 13.26 10.57
CA ASP A 172 -26.10 12.31 10.13
C ASP A 172 -25.52 11.19 9.24
N ASN A 173 -24.51 11.48 8.42
CA ASN A 173 -24.05 10.57 7.36
C ASN A 173 -22.64 10.02 7.57
N VAL A 174 -21.67 10.88 7.92
CA VAL A 174 -20.25 10.49 8.01
C VAL A 174 -19.94 9.89 9.38
N ASP A 175 -20.40 10.52 10.45
CA ASP A 175 -20.06 10.11 11.81
C ASP A 175 -20.72 8.74 12.13
N CYS A 176 -21.91 8.48 11.58
CA CYS A 176 -22.63 7.19 11.65
C CYS A 176 -22.24 6.17 10.56
N SER A 177 -21.36 6.51 9.62
CA SER A 177 -21.01 5.62 8.50
C SER A 177 -20.31 4.33 8.96
N THR A 178 -20.46 3.26 8.17
CA THR A 178 -19.81 1.98 8.45
C THR A 178 -18.29 2.10 8.39
N PHE A 179 -17.75 2.89 7.46
CA PHE A 179 -16.31 3.10 7.39
C PHE A 179 -15.74 3.82 8.61
N ASN A 180 -16.51 4.67 9.32
CA ASN A 180 -16.03 5.40 10.50
C ASN A 180 -16.25 4.63 11.81
N THR A 181 -17.40 3.99 11.96
CA THR A 181 -17.81 3.32 13.20
C THR A 181 -17.16 1.94 13.38
N ASN A 182 -16.73 1.30 12.30
CA ASN A 182 -16.11 -0.02 12.35
C ASN A 182 -14.73 0.04 13.04
N LYS A 183 -14.65 -0.55 14.24
CA LYS A 183 -13.41 -0.72 15.03
C LYS A 183 -12.75 -2.08 14.83
N ASP A 184 -13.24 -2.90 13.92
CA ASP A 184 -12.71 -4.24 13.69
C ASP A 184 -11.32 -4.18 13.07
N ILE A 185 -10.98 -3.10 12.36
CA ILE A 185 -9.62 -2.89 11.87
C ILE A 185 -8.61 -2.77 13.01
N ASP A 186 -8.94 -2.03 14.08
CA ASP A 186 -8.06 -1.87 15.24
C ASP A 186 -7.91 -3.19 15.99
N LYS A 187 -9.00 -3.95 16.13
CA LYS A 187 -8.97 -5.30 16.73
C LYS A 187 -8.09 -6.24 15.90
N LEU A 188 -8.25 -6.25 14.58
CA LEU A 188 -7.51 -7.12 13.68
C LEU A 188 -6.00 -6.79 13.69
N ILE A 189 -5.65 -5.50 13.75
CA ILE A 189 -4.25 -5.06 13.93
C ILE A 189 -3.69 -5.63 15.25
N GLN A 190 -4.40 -5.46 16.37
CA GLN A 190 -3.95 -5.97 17.67
C GLN A 190 -3.80 -7.50 17.69
N GLU A 191 -4.73 -8.21 17.07
CA GLU A 191 -4.66 -9.67 16.95
C GLU A 191 -3.47 -10.14 16.12
N VAL A 192 -3.18 -9.46 15.00
CA VAL A 192 -2.02 -9.75 14.15
C VAL A 192 -0.71 -9.47 14.91
N GLU A 193 -0.61 -8.33 15.62
CA GLU A 193 0.55 -8.02 16.45
C GLU A 193 0.79 -9.07 17.54
N GLY A 194 -0.29 -9.49 18.21
CA GLY A 194 -0.28 -10.52 19.24
C GLY A 194 0.21 -11.86 18.67
N THR A 195 -0.37 -12.30 17.55
CA THR A 195 0.00 -13.55 16.87
C THR A 195 1.45 -13.51 16.39
N PHE A 196 1.88 -12.40 15.78
CA PHE A 196 3.25 -12.26 15.28
C PHE A 196 4.28 -12.26 16.41
N THR A 197 4.00 -11.56 17.51
CA THR A 197 4.92 -11.50 18.66
C THR A 197 5.02 -12.84 19.38
N SER A 198 3.88 -13.47 19.67
CA SER A 198 3.82 -14.69 20.46
C SER A 198 4.27 -15.92 19.68
N GLU A 199 3.85 -16.04 18.42
CA GLU A 199 4.01 -17.27 17.64
C GLU A 199 5.21 -17.27 16.71
N LEU A 200 5.62 -16.10 16.19
CA LEU A 200 6.68 -15.99 15.18
C LEU A 200 8.02 -15.47 15.74
N GLU A 201 8.01 -14.66 16.80
CA GLU A 201 9.22 -14.09 17.42
C GLU A 201 9.43 -14.55 18.88
N GLN A 202 8.74 -15.61 19.31
CA GLN A 202 8.92 -16.25 20.63
C GLN A 202 8.79 -15.28 21.83
N GLY A 203 7.98 -14.21 21.68
CA GLY A 203 7.75 -13.20 22.73
C GLY A 203 8.60 -11.94 22.64
N ASP A 204 9.56 -11.84 21.71
CA ASP A 204 10.37 -10.62 21.55
C ASP A 204 9.62 -9.53 20.75
N ARG A 205 8.80 -8.75 21.47
CA ARG A 205 8.01 -7.64 20.92
C ARG A 205 8.87 -6.59 20.22
N GLN A 206 10.10 -6.34 20.69
CA GLN A 206 10.97 -5.32 20.13
C GLN A 206 11.48 -5.72 18.74
N ARG A 207 11.88 -6.99 18.57
CA ARG A 207 12.26 -7.54 17.26
C ARG A 207 11.06 -7.66 16.31
N ALA A 208 9.91 -8.10 16.82
CA ALA A 208 8.67 -8.18 16.06
C ALA A 208 8.27 -6.82 15.49
N MET A 209 8.20 -5.80 16.35
CA MET A 209 7.86 -4.44 15.94
C MET A 209 8.90 -3.82 15.01
N LYS A 210 10.19 -4.13 15.17
CA LYS A 210 11.23 -3.66 14.24
C LYS A 210 11.06 -4.26 12.84
N ARG A 211 10.60 -5.51 12.73
CA ARG A 211 10.30 -6.18 11.45
C ARG A 211 8.98 -5.71 10.84
N LEU A 212 8.00 -5.35 11.66
CA LEU A 212 6.70 -4.80 11.25
C LEU A 212 6.73 -3.28 10.99
N ARG A 213 7.84 -2.59 11.31
CA ARG A 213 7.97 -1.15 11.11
C ARG A 213 7.81 -0.83 9.63
N VAL A 214 6.69 -0.21 9.32
CA VAL A 214 6.40 0.37 8.02
C VAL A 214 7.33 1.58 7.83
N PRO A 215 8.13 1.64 6.75
CA PRO A 215 8.85 2.86 6.39
C PRO A 215 7.88 4.04 6.32
N PRO A 216 8.28 5.26 6.70
CA PRO A 216 7.40 6.41 6.61
C PRO A 216 6.85 6.51 5.17
N LEU A 217 5.51 6.42 5.03
CA LEU A 217 4.80 6.33 3.74
C LEU A 217 4.98 7.56 2.82
N GLY A 218 5.82 8.52 3.22
CA GLY A 218 6.16 9.73 2.48
C GLY A 218 7.63 9.84 2.06
N GLU A 219 8.46 8.80 2.24
CA GLU A 219 9.81 8.80 1.65
C GLU A 219 9.72 8.61 0.13
N ALA A 220 10.07 9.67 -0.60
CA ALA A 220 10.22 9.60 -2.04
C ALA A 220 11.16 8.43 -2.40
N GLN A 221 10.72 7.55 -3.31
CA GLN A 221 11.56 6.52 -3.91
C GLN A 221 12.88 7.16 -4.33
N SER A 222 14.00 6.72 -3.72
CA SER A 222 15.30 7.34 -3.96
C SER A 222 15.58 7.41 -5.46
N PRO A 223 15.92 8.59 -6.02
CA PRO A 223 16.29 8.73 -7.44
C PRO A 223 17.37 7.74 -7.87
N TRP A 224 18.19 7.30 -6.91
CA TRP A 224 19.27 6.34 -7.11
C TRP A 224 18.79 4.92 -7.44
N THR A 225 17.62 4.50 -6.96
CA THR A 225 17.03 3.20 -7.28
C THR A 225 16.56 3.17 -8.74
N THR A 226 15.89 4.21 -9.20
CA THR A 226 15.45 4.37 -10.60
C THR A 226 16.65 4.43 -11.55
N PHE A 227 17.71 5.15 -11.18
CA PHE A 227 18.94 5.22 -11.96
C PHE A 227 19.59 3.84 -12.13
N LYS A 228 19.71 3.06 -11.04
CA LYS A 228 20.29 1.72 -11.10
C LYS A 228 19.48 0.79 -11.99
N VAL A 229 18.15 0.74 -11.79
CA VAL A 229 17.26 -0.11 -12.58
C VAL A 229 17.37 0.25 -14.07
N GLY A 230 17.36 1.55 -14.40
CA GLY A 230 17.54 2.03 -15.77
C GLY A 230 18.90 1.68 -16.38
N LEU A 231 19.99 1.82 -15.62
CA LEU A 231 21.34 1.45 -16.06
C LEU A 231 21.45 -0.05 -16.33
N PHE A 232 20.92 -0.89 -15.43
CA PHE A 232 20.95 -2.35 -15.60
C PHE A 232 20.04 -2.83 -16.73
N SER A 233 18.86 -2.23 -16.92
CA SER A 233 18.00 -2.54 -18.05
C SER A 233 18.64 -2.13 -19.39
N GLY A 234 19.32 -0.98 -19.43
CA GLY A 234 20.06 -0.54 -20.61
C GLY A 234 21.22 -1.47 -20.97
N ALA A 235 22.03 -1.85 -19.97
CA ALA A 235 23.12 -2.81 -20.16
C ALA A 235 22.62 -4.18 -20.65
N PHE A 236 21.46 -4.63 -20.15
CA PHE A 236 20.83 -5.87 -20.59
C PHE A 236 20.42 -5.82 -22.07
N ILE A 237 19.80 -4.72 -22.52
CA ILE A 237 19.42 -4.54 -23.94
C ILE A 237 20.66 -4.54 -24.84
N VAL A 238 21.73 -3.85 -24.45
CA VAL A 238 22.99 -3.82 -25.22
C VAL A 238 23.59 -5.23 -25.36
N LEU A 239 23.55 -6.04 -24.29
CA LEU A 239 24.02 -7.43 -24.34
C LEU A 239 23.15 -8.30 -25.25
N VAL A 240 21.83 -8.16 -25.20
CA VAL A 240 20.91 -8.91 -26.09
C VAL A 240 21.15 -8.55 -27.55
N VAL A 241 21.28 -7.25 -27.87
CA VAL A 241 21.60 -6.79 -29.24
C VAL A 241 22.96 -7.32 -29.70
N SER A 242 23.97 -7.29 -28.83
CA SER A 242 25.31 -7.82 -29.13
C SER A 242 25.27 -9.32 -29.43
N VAL A 243 24.45 -10.10 -28.72
CA VAL A 243 24.26 -11.53 -28.95
C VAL A 243 23.55 -11.79 -30.29
N ILE A 244 22.51 -11.01 -30.62
CA ILE A 244 21.78 -11.13 -31.89
C ILE A 244 22.68 -10.80 -33.09
N LEU A 245 23.43 -9.70 -33.02
CA LEU A 245 24.39 -9.31 -34.07
C LEU A 245 25.56 -10.31 -34.19
N SER A 246 25.97 -10.93 -33.08
CA SER A 246 26.97 -12.01 -33.10
C SER A 246 26.42 -13.34 -33.63
N GLY A 247 25.09 -13.47 -33.76
CA GLY A 247 24.40 -14.63 -34.30
C GLY A 247 24.44 -14.75 -35.82
N GLU A 248 25.01 -13.77 -36.54
CA GLU A 248 25.12 -13.82 -38.00
C GLU A 248 26.30 -14.72 -38.44
N PRO A 249 26.06 -15.80 -39.22
CA PRO A 249 27.07 -16.78 -39.53
C PRO A 249 28.01 -16.26 -40.63
N ARG A 250 29.08 -15.55 -40.24
CA ARG A 250 30.26 -15.37 -41.11
C ARG A 250 31.53 -15.80 -40.39
N GLY A 251 32.19 -16.75 -41.06
CA GLY A 251 33.24 -17.67 -40.60
C GLY A 251 34.31 -17.05 -39.70
N GLY A 252 34.65 -17.79 -38.64
CA GLY A 252 35.68 -17.43 -37.66
C GLY A 252 35.31 -17.85 -36.24
N ARG A 253 35.00 -19.14 -36.04
CA ARG A 253 34.33 -19.69 -34.83
C ARG A 253 35.22 -19.84 -33.59
N SER A 254 36.53 -19.60 -33.66
CA SER A 254 37.46 -19.84 -32.52
C SER A 254 37.79 -18.59 -31.70
N SER A 255 38.03 -17.43 -32.35
CA SER A 255 38.45 -16.21 -31.65
C SER A 255 37.27 -15.46 -30.96
N LYS A 256 36.08 -15.52 -31.57
CA LYS A 256 34.88 -14.79 -31.11
C LYS A 256 34.28 -15.35 -29.80
N THR A 257 34.26 -16.67 -29.65
CA THR A 257 33.80 -17.38 -28.43
C THR A 257 34.75 -17.18 -27.25
N PHE A 258 36.06 -17.05 -27.52
CA PHE A 258 37.04 -16.74 -26.49
C PHE A 258 36.89 -15.31 -25.96
N LEU A 259 36.67 -14.33 -26.84
CA LEU A 259 36.42 -12.94 -26.44
C LEU A 259 35.13 -12.78 -25.63
N ILE A 260 34.02 -13.41 -26.04
CA ILE A 260 32.75 -13.34 -25.30
C ILE A 260 32.85 -14.02 -23.94
N ARG A 261 33.48 -15.21 -23.86
CA ARG A 261 33.74 -15.86 -22.57
C ARG A 261 34.66 -15.03 -21.68
N THR A 262 35.70 -14.42 -22.24
CA THR A 262 36.65 -13.59 -21.48
C THR A 262 35.99 -12.31 -20.99
N LEU A 263 35.10 -11.69 -21.79
CA LEU A 263 34.36 -10.49 -21.40
C LEU A 263 33.35 -10.81 -20.30
N ILE A 264 32.57 -11.89 -20.44
CA ILE A 264 31.60 -12.34 -19.43
C ILE A 264 32.31 -12.69 -18.11
N ILE A 265 33.43 -13.42 -18.18
CA ILE A 265 34.23 -13.78 -17.00
C ILE A 265 34.85 -12.52 -16.38
N ARG A 266 35.36 -11.56 -17.17
CA ARG A 266 35.89 -10.27 -16.66
C ARG A 266 34.82 -9.40 -16.03
N THR A 267 33.61 -9.33 -16.59
CA THR A 267 32.49 -8.65 -15.93
C THR A 267 32.08 -9.38 -14.65
N LEU A 268 31.99 -10.71 -14.65
CA LEU A 268 31.65 -11.46 -13.43
C LEU A 268 32.73 -11.35 -12.33
N THR A 269 34.01 -11.21 -12.69
CA THR A 269 35.12 -11.04 -11.72
C THR A 269 35.31 -9.59 -11.26
N LEU A 270 35.10 -8.59 -12.12
CA LEU A 270 35.12 -7.16 -11.72
C LEU A 270 33.96 -6.80 -10.78
N PHE A 271 32.83 -7.48 -10.92
CA PHE A 271 31.66 -7.26 -10.06
C PHE A 271 31.51 -8.29 -8.93
N GLY A 272 32.31 -9.36 -8.93
CA GLY A 272 32.26 -10.46 -7.96
C GLY A 272 32.28 -10.07 -6.48
N PRO A 273 33.13 -9.14 -6.01
CA PRO A 273 33.20 -8.85 -4.57
C PRO A 273 32.06 -7.97 -4.05
N HIS A 274 31.23 -7.37 -4.93
CA HIS A 274 30.09 -6.54 -4.51
C HIS A 274 28.75 -7.27 -4.55
N TYR A 275 28.67 -8.48 -5.10
CA TYR A 275 27.45 -9.28 -5.09
C TYR A 275 27.29 -10.12 -3.82
N SER A 276 28.38 -10.48 -3.11
CA SER A 276 28.29 -11.21 -1.84
C SER A 276 27.65 -10.38 -0.72
N ASP A 277 27.86 -9.06 -0.71
CA ASP A 277 27.27 -8.17 0.31
C ASP A 277 25.82 -7.77 -0.01
N LEU A 278 25.41 -7.82 -1.28
CA LEU A 278 24.02 -7.53 -1.66
C LEU A 278 23.09 -8.74 -1.45
N PHE A 279 23.61 -9.97 -1.61
CA PHE A 279 22.80 -11.19 -1.41
C PHE A 279 22.61 -11.55 0.06
N PHE A 280 23.45 -11.05 0.97
CA PHE A 280 23.35 -11.30 2.42
C PHE A 280 22.53 -10.24 3.17
N LYS A 281 22.06 -9.18 2.49
CA LYS A 281 21.21 -8.13 3.08
C LYS A 281 19.75 -8.15 2.61
N LEU A 282 19.39 -9.14 1.80
CA LEU A 282 18.02 -9.33 1.29
C LEU A 282 17.38 -10.67 1.70
N TYR A 283 17.91 -11.31 2.75
CA TYR A 283 17.22 -12.36 3.53
C TYR A 283 17.38 -12.11 5.02
#